data_AF-A0AAN4YHF2-F1
#
_entry.id   AF-A0AAN4YHF2-F1
#
_cell.length_a   1.000
_cell.length_b   1.000
_cell.length_c   1.000
_cell.angle_alpha   90.00
_cell.angle_beta   90.00
_cell.angle_gamma   90.00
#
_symmetry.space_group_name_H-M   'P 1'
#
loop_
_entity.id
_entity.type
_entity.pdbx_description
1 polymer ?
#
loop_
_entity_poly.entity_id
_entity_poly.type
_entity_poly.pdbx_seq_one_letter_code
_entity_poly.pdbx_strand_id
1 'polypeptide(L)'
;MGSELGITPETKPQAVYTPVSIWWACWAGVWTTAVALGMIYLIANRNMPTLRIRGIGMSLSAIVLLHLYWASVQFGVMIGPIMPGDAQYWIMGTYLGCGIALFHASNTRFLHVAKHQRKFAHHNSRISESVPDEKPKGGLFARFRRLEYTKRILILVAIAMSFQIFLTILLWVISRKWHSSWGIPGTEVTGTPSEQAAKQGTGWEW
;
A
#
# COMPACT_ATOMS: atom_id res chain seq x y z
N MET A 1 -5.96 15.91 -4.45
CA MET A 1 -7.27 15.79 -5.10
C MET A 1 -8.13 17.06 -4.92
N GLY A 2 -7.55 18.26 -4.96
CA GLY A 2 -8.30 19.52 -4.78
C GLY A 2 -8.91 19.98 -6.11
N SER A 3 -8.07 20.40 -7.05
CA SER A 3 -8.46 20.76 -8.42
C SER A 3 -9.10 19.61 -9.21
N GLU A 4 -8.53 18.40 -9.09
CA GLU A 4 -8.91 17.21 -9.88
C GLU A 4 -10.33 16.71 -9.64
N LEU A 5 -10.90 17.01 -8.47
CA LEU A 5 -12.27 16.67 -8.11
C LEU A 5 -13.25 17.81 -8.41
N GLY A 6 -12.80 18.86 -9.12
CA GLY A 6 -13.58 20.05 -9.43
C GLY A 6 -13.79 20.97 -8.22
N ILE A 7 -12.98 20.87 -7.17
CA ILE A 7 -13.13 21.67 -5.94
C ILE A 7 -12.47 23.03 -6.19
N THR A 8 -13.31 24.04 -6.39
CA THR A 8 -12.91 25.44 -6.44
C THR A 8 -13.05 26.09 -5.05
N PRO A 9 -12.41 27.25 -4.79
CA PRO A 9 -12.56 28.00 -3.53
C PRO A 9 -14.00 28.35 -3.15
N GLU A 10 -14.90 28.35 -4.14
CA GLU A 10 -16.35 28.63 -4.03
C GLU A 10 -17.16 27.39 -3.58
N THR A 11 -16.54 26.21 -3.51
CA THR A 11 -17.24 24.95 -3.26
C THR A 11 -17.68 24.86 -1.80
N LYS A 12 -18.99 24.66 -1.57
CA LYS A 12 -19.54 24.46 -0.22
C LYS A 12 -19.04 23.14 0.38
N PRO A 13 -18.76 23.08 1.69
CA PRO A 13 -18.33 21.86 2.39
C PRO A 13 -19.51 20.91 2.60
N GLN A 14 -20.01 20.35 1.50
CA GLN A 14 -21.10 19.39 1.47
C GLN A 14 -20.75 18.25 0.52
N ALA A 15 -21.32 17.08 0.77
CA ALA A 15 -21.17 15.95 -0.14
C ALA A 15 -21.76 16.32 -1.52
N VAL A 16 -21.00 16.04 -2.58
CA VAL A 16 -21.38 16.35 -3.95
C VAL A 16 -22.05 15.13 -4.57
N TYR A 17 -23.35 15.25 -4.83
CA TYR A 17 -24.18 14.20 -5.43
C TYR A 17 -24.41 14.47 -6.92
N THR A 18 -23.35 14.37 -7.72
CA THR A 18 -23.45 14.40 -9.17
C THR A 18 -23.74 12.98 -9.70
N PRO A 19 -24.30 12.83 -10.92
CA PRO A 19 -24.43 11.52 -11.55
C PRO A 19 -23.11 10.74 -11.58
N VAL A 20 -21.98 11.44 -11.74
CA VAL A 20 -20.64 10.86 -11.72
C VAL A 20 -20.25 10.35 -10.34
N SER A 21 -20.49 11.12 -9.26
CA SER A 21 -20.13 10.68 -7.90
C SER A 21 -20.99 9.52 -7.43
N ILE A 22 -22.28 9.50 -7.80
CA ILE A 22 -23.20 8.39 -7.53
C ILE A 22 -22.74 7.13 -8.27
N TRP A 23 -22.39 7.25 -9.56
CA TRP A 23 -21.86 6.13 -10.35
C TRP A 23 -20.63 5.50 -9.70
N TRP A 24 -19.62 6.32 -9.36
CA TRP A 24 -18.39 5.82 -8.73
C TRP A 24 -18.64 5.22 -7.35
N ALA A 25 -19.56 5.76 -6.55
CA ALA A 25 -19.93 5.18 -5.27
C ALA A 25 -20.63 3.81 -5.42
N CYS A 26 -21.57 3.69 -6.36
CA CYS A 26 -22.22 2.41 -6.67
C CYS A 26 -21.20 1.38 -7.19
N TRP A 27 -20.32 1.80 -8.10
CA TRP A 27 -19.24 0.96 -8.61
C TRP A 27 -18.30 0.50 -7.50
N ALA A 28 -17.92 1.41 -6.58
CA ALA A 28 -17.11 1.08 -5.42
C ALA A 28 -17.78 0.02 -4.53
N GLY A 29 -19.09 0.13 -4.32
CA GLY A 29 -19.88 -0.87 -3.60
C GLY A 29 -19.85 -2.24 -4.28
N VAL A 30 -20.22 -2.30 -5.57
CA VAL A 30 -20.23 -3.55 -6.36
C VAL A 30 -18.86 -4.21 -6.38
N TRP A 31 -17.80 -3.43 -6.63
CA TRP A 31 -16.43 -3.94 -6.66
C TRP A 31 -15.97 -4.43 -5.29
N THR A 32 -16.34 -3.72 -4.21
CA THR A 32 -16.04 -4.17 -2.83
C THR A 32 -16.71 -5.50 -2.52
N THR A 33 -17.97 -5.69 -2.92
CA THR A 33 -18.64 -6.99 -2.77
C THR A 33 -17.93 -8.08 -3.57
N ALA A 34 -17.55 -7.81 -4.82
CA ALA A 34 -16.83 -8.77 -5.66
C ALA A 34 -15.48 -9.18 -5.05
N VAL A 35 -14.69 -8.21 -4.56
CA VAL A 35 -13.41 -8.46 -3.88
C VAL A 35 -13.62 -9.23 -2.59
N ALA A 36 -14.60 -8.86 -1.78
CA ALA A 36 -14.92 -9.55 -0.53
C ALA A 36 -15.31 -11.01 -0.78
N LEU A 37 -16.18 -11.28 -1.76
CA LEU A 37 -16.55 -12.64 -2.17
C LEU A 37 -15.34 -13.43 -2.66
N GLY A 38 -14.46 -12.84 -3.46
CA GLY A 38 -13.21 -13.44 -3.90
C GLY A 38 -12.28 -13.80 -2.73
N MET A 39 -12.14 -12.89 -1.76
CA MET A 39 -11.35 -13.13 -0.55
C MET A 39 -11.95 -14.25 0.32
N ILE A 40 -13.27 -14.24 0.53
CA ILE A 40 -13.97 -15.28 1.30
C ILE A 40 -13.78 -16.65 0.63
N TYR A 41 -13.95 -16.72 -0.69
CA TYR A 41 -13.73 -17.94 -1.46
C TYR A 41 -12.30 -18.47 -1.30
N LEU A 42 -11.31 -17.58 -1.37
CA LEU A 42 -9.90 -17.92 -1.18
C LEU A 42 -9.59 -18.41 0.23
N ILE A 43 -10.20 -17.80 1.26
CA ILE A 43 -10.04 -18.20 2.67
C ILE A 43 -10.72 -19.55 2.93
N ALA A 44 -11.93 -19.77 2.40
CA ALA A 44 -12.64 -21.04 2.52
C ALA A 44 -11.86 -22.20 1.88
N ASN A 45 -11.24 -21.95 0.71
CA ASN A 45 -10.46 -22.94 -0.03
C ASN A 45 -8.95 -22.93 0.31
N ARG A 46 -8.56 -22.35 1.46
CA ARG A 46 -7.14 -22.18 1.86
C ARG A 46 -6.30 -23.48 1.90
N ASN A 47 -6.96 -24.63 1.97
CA ASN A 47 -6.32 -25.94 2.03
C ASN A 47 -5.84 -26.44 0.66
N MET A 48 -6.23 -25.79 -0.44
CA MET A 48 -5.74 -26.14 -1.77
C MET A 48 -4.21 -25.95 -1.85
N PRO A 49 -3.46 -26.93 -2.38
CA PRO A 49 -1.99 -26.85 -2.46
C PRO A 49 -1.51 -25.55 -3.12
N THR A 50 -2.14 -25.14 -4.21
CA THR A 50 -1.85 -23.91 -4.96
C THR A 50 -1.90 -22.64 -4.10
N LEU A 51 -2.85 -22.56 -3.16
CA LEU A 51 -3.03 -21.41 -2.26
C LEU A 51 -2.09 -21.48 -1.05
N ARG A 52 -1.82 -22.68 -0.53
CA ARG A 52 -0.90 -22.91 0.60
C ARG A 52 0.55 -22.53 0.25
N ILE A 53 0.96 -22.83 -0.99
CA ILE A 53 2.28 -22.53 -1.55
C ILE A 53 2.49 -21.00 -1.70
N ARG A 54 1.44 -20.27 -2.11
CA ARG A 54 1.50 -18.82 -2.33
C ARG A 54 1.54 -18.00 -1.04
N GLY A 55 1.08 -18.56 0.07
CA GLY A 55 1.09 -17.86 1.36
C GLY A 55 0.07 -16.74 1.41
N ILE A 56 -1.20 -17.14 1.42
CA ILE A 56 -2.39 -16.30 1.20
C ILE A 56 -2.47 -15.04 2.07
N GLY A 57 -1.98 -15.09 3.32
CA GLY A 57 -2.07 -13.98 4.27
C GLY A 57 -1.46 -12.68 3.76
N MET A 58 -0.23 -12.72 3.22
CA MET A 58 0.42 -11.50 2.71
C MET A 58 -0.27 -10.95 1.47
N SER A 59 -0.74 -11.84 0.59
CA SER A 59 -1.46 -11.43 -0.62
C SER A 59 -2.81 -10.79 -0.28
N LEU A 60 -3.54 -11.36 0.69
CA LEU A 60 -4.81 -10.81 1.16
C LEU A 60 -4.62 -9.46 1.85
N SER A 61 -3.60 -9.31 2.70
CA SER A 61 -3.27 -8.03 3.33
C SER A 61 -2.91 -6.95 2.29
N ALA A 62 -2.15 -7.31 1.25
CA ALA A 62 -1.86 -6.39 0.15
C ALA A 62 -3.13 -5.96 -0.61
N ILE A 63 -4.00 -6.92 -0.93
CA ILE A 63 -5.28 -6.66 -1.60
C ILE A 63 -6.15 -5.72 -0.75
N VAL A 64 -6.23 -5.95 0.57
CA VAL A 64 -7.02 -5.08 1.46
C VAL A 64 -6.50 -3.66 1.46
N LEU A 65 -5.19 -3.43 1.64
CA LEU A 65 -4.64 -2.06 1.64
C LEU A 65 -4.83 -1.36 0.29
N LEU A 66 -4.61 -2.08 -0.81
CA LEU A 66 -4.79 -1.51 -2.14
C LEU A 66 -6.27 -1.23 -2.46
N HIS A 67 -7.18 -2.08 -1.98
CA HIS A 67 -8.62 -1.88 -2.12
C HIS A 67 -9.13 -0.72 -1.27
N LEU A 68 -8.62 -0.55 -0.04
CA LEU A 68 -8.91 0.62 0.79
C LEU A 68 -8.46 1.90 0.12
N TYR A 69 -7.24 1.92 -0.43
CA TYR A 69 -6.76 3.05 -1.23
C TYR A 69 -7.70 3.36 -2.41
N TRP A 70 -7.98 2.35 -3.24
CA TRP A 70 -8.85 2.51 -4.40
C TRP A 70 -10.25 3.01 -4.01
N ALA A 71 -10.86 2.43 -2.99
CA ALA A 71 -12.18 2.84 -2.50
C ALA A 71 -12.16 4.29 -1.99
N SER A 72 -11.13 4.71 -1.25
CA SER A 72 -10.98 6.10 -0.81
C SER A 72 -10.94 7.08 -1.99
N VAL A 73 -10.29 6.72 -3.11
CA VAL A 73 -10.28 7.56 -4.32
C VAL A 73 -11.67 7.64 -4.95
N GLN A 74 -12.41 6.52 -5.02
CA GLN A 74 -13.76 6.52 -5.58
C GLN A 74 -14.72 7.41 -4.78
N PHE A 75 -14.70 7.28 -3.45
CA PHE A 75 -15.50 8.14 -2.59
C PHE A 75 -15.00 9.58 -2.59
N GLY A 76 -13.74 9.83 -2.93
CA GLY A 76 -13.16 11.16 -3.07
C GLY A 76 -14.01 12.08 -3.94
N VAL A 77 -14.57 11.60 -5.04
CA VAL A 77 -15.46 12.41 -5.92
C VAL A 77 -16.71 12.91 -5.19
N MET A 78 -17.18 12.19 -4.17
CA MET A 78 -18.35 12.55 -3.37
C MET A 78 -18.00 13.39 -2.13
N ILE A 79 -16.93 13.00 -1.42
CA ILE A 79 -16.56 13.59 -0.11
C ILE A 79 -15.40 14.59 -0.19
N GLY A 80 -14.85 14.82 -1.38
CA GLY A 80 -13.69 15.68 -1.58
C GLY A 80 -13.79 17.06 -0.91
N PRO A 81 -14.92 17.79 -1.04
CA PRO A 81 -15.09 19.11 -0.43
C PRO A 81 -15.12 19.13 1.09
N ILE A 82 -15.43 18.00 1.74
CA ILE A 82 -15.49 17.87 3.20
C ILE A 82 -14.24 17.17 3.75
N MET A 83 -13.38 16.61 2.90
CA MET A 83 -12.21 15.85 3.32
C MET A 83 -11.04 16.78 3.64
N PRO A 84 -10.52 16.79 4.90
CA PRO A 84 -9.35 17.60 5.26
C PRO A 84 -8.14 17.26 4.39
N GLY A 85 -7.35 18.29 4.03
CA GLY A 85 -6.13 18.11 3.23
C GLY A 85 -5.16 17.09 3.85
N ASP A 86 -4.99 17.12 5.18
CA ASP A 86 -4.17 16.17 5.93
C ASP A 86 -4.63 14.72 5.72
N ALA A 87 -5.95 14.48 5.79
CA ALA A 87 -6.50 13.15 5.59
C ALA A 87 -6.18 12.62 4.18
N GLN A 88 -6.24 13.49 3.15
CA GLN A 88 -5.87 13.12 1.79
C GLN A 88 -4.39 12.71 1.72
N TYR A 89 -3.51 13.48 2.36
CA TYR A 89 -2.08 13.21 2.42
C TYR A 89 -1.78 11.83 3.02
N TRP A 90 -2.40 11.50 4.15
CA TRP A 90 -2.18 10.22 4.82
C TRP A 90 -2.70 9.03 4.03
N ILE A 91 -3.89 9.15 3.45
CA ILE A 91 -4.48 8.09 2.60
C ILE A 91 -3.59 7.82 1.39
N MET A 92 -3.11 8.89 0.73
CA MET A 92 -2.25 8.79 -0.45
C MET A 92 -0.85 8.25 -0.13
N GLY A 93 -0.19 8.83 0.87
CA GLY A 93 1.19 8.47 1.22
C GLY A 93 1.32 7.09 1.87
N THR A 94 0.29 6.65 2.61
CA THR A 94 0.35 5.41 3.41
C THR A 94 -0.24 4.22 2.69
N TYR A 95 -1.50 4.29 2.23
CA TYR A 95 -2.19 3.09 1.75
C TYR A 95 -1.61 2.59 0.43
N LEU A 96 -1.29 3.49 -0.49
CA LEU A 96 -0.69 3.12 -1.77
C LEU A 96 0.72 2.54 -1.58
N GLY A 97 1.59 3.25 -0.85
CA GLY A 97 2.97 2.83 -0.62
C GLY A 97 3.06 1.48 0.11
N CYS A 98 2.29 1.32 1.20
CA CYS A 98 2.23 0.06 1.95
C CYS A 98 1.59 -1.08 1.13
N GLY A 99 0.54 -0.80 0.37
CA GLY A 99 -0.14 -1.77 -0.48
C GLY A 99 0.78 -2.34 -1.56
N ILE A 100 1.50 -1.46 -2.27
CA ILE A 100 2.47 -1.87 -3.32
C ILE A 100 3.63 -2.64 -2.71
N ALA A 101 4.17 -2.21 -1.56
CA ALA A 101 5.27 -2.91 -0.89
C ALA A 101 4.87 -4.35 -0.51
N LEU A 102 3.68 -4.54 0.09
CA LEU A 102 3.16 -5.87 0.41
C LEU A 102 2.88 -6.70 -0.85
N PHE A 103 2.34 -6.09 -1.90
CA PHE A 103 2.05 -6.78 -3.16
C PHE A 103 3.34 -7.29 -3.83
N HIS A 104 4.35 -6.43 -3.93
CA HIS A 104 5.67 -6.78 -4.47
C HIS A 104 6.30 -7.93 -3.68
N ALA A 105 6.19 -7.91 -2.36
CA ALA A 105 6.73 -8.96 -1.51
C ALA A 105 6.00 -10.29 -1.61
N SER A 106 4.67 -10.25 -1.69
CA SER A 106 3.85 -11.44 -1.94
C SER A 106 4.25 -12.10 -3.26
N ASN A 107 4.46 -11.32 -4.32
CA ASN A 107 4.88 -11.82 -5.63
C ASN A 107 6.32 -12.35 -5.60
N THR A 108 7.23 -11.67 -4.92
CA THR A 108 8.63 -12.12 -4.77
C THR A 108 8.71 -13.45 -4.02
N ARG A 109 7.92 -13.62 -2.95
CA ARG A 109 7.80 -14.91 -2.26
C ARG A 109 7.24 -15.99 -3.18
N PHE A 110 6.17 -15.70 -3.92
CA PHE A 110 5.58 -16.66 -4.84
C PHE A 110 6.59 -17.14 -5.89
N LEU A 111 7.34 -16.23 -6.51
CA LEU A 111 8.40 -16.56 -7.47
C LEU A 111 9.50 -17.42 -6.86
N HIS A 112 9.91 -17.14 -5.62
CA HIS A 112 10.90 -17.94 -4.93
C HIS A 112 10.42 -19.38 -4.70
N VAL A 113 9.18 -19.53 -4.23
CA VAL A 113 8.60 -20.87 -4.00
C VAL A 113 8.43 -21.61 -5.33
N ALA A 114 7.95 -20.95 -6.39
CA ALA A 114 7.83 -21.54 -7.72
C ALA A 114 9.19 -22.00 -8.29
N LYS A 115 10.26 -21.21 -8.10
CA LYS A 115 11.63 -21.61 -8.49
C LYS A 115 12.11 -22.85 -7.72
N HIS A 116 11.83 -22.94 -6.42
CA HIS A 116 12.13 -24.14 -5.64
C HIS A 116 11.37 -25.37 -6.15
N GLN A 117 10.08 -25.23 -6.44
CA GLN A 117 9.26 -26.32 -6.99
C GLN A 117 9.74 -26.77 -8.36
N ARG A 118 10.09 -25.83 -9.25
CA ARG A 118 10.70 -26.12 -10.55
C ARG A 118 12.00 -26.91 -10.41
N LYS A 119 12.83 -26.56 -9.41
CA LYS A 119 14.05 -27.32 -9.12
C LYS A 119 13.73 -28.77 -8.77
N PHE A 120 12.78 -29.03 -7.87
CA PHE A 120 12.40 -30.40 -7.51
C PHE A 120 11.70 -31.18 -8.64
N ALA A 121 10.91 -30.51 -9.47
CA ALA A 121 10.24 -31.13 -10.62
C ALA A 121 11.22 -31.58 -11.72
N HIS A 122 12.36 -30.91 -11.86
CA HIS A 122 13.42 -31.28 -12.81
C HIS A 122 14.54 -32.13 -12.19
N HIS A 123 14.55 -32.34 -10.86
CA HIS A 123 15.64 -33.02 -10.15
C HIS A 123 15.33 -34.51 -9.91
N ASN A 124 14.95 -35.22 -10.96
CA ASN A 124 14.91 -36.70 -10.95
C ASN A 124 16.28 -37.34 -11.29
N SER A 125 17.37 -36.57 -11.25
CA SER A 125 18.72 -37.08 -11.45
C SER A 125 19.76 -36.13 -10.84
N ARG A 126 20.09 -36.34 -9.56
CA ARG A 126 21.44 -36.20 -8.95
C ARG A 126 21.32 -36.04 -7.43
N ILE A 127 21.31 -37.17 -6.74
CA ILE A 127 21.77 -37.24 -5.36
C ILE A 127 23.28 -36.92 -5.38
N SER A 128 23.66 -35.77 -4.84
CA SER A 128 24.97 -35.40 -4.25
C SER A 128 24.83 -33.92 -3.89
N GLU A 129 25.23 -33.37 -2.75
CA GLU A 129 26.42 -33.66 -1.96
C GLU A 129 26.23 -32.92 -0.62
N SER A 130 26.62 -33.54 0.49
CA SER A 130 26.72 -32.91 1.80
C SER A 130 27.80 -31.82 1.78
N VAL A 131 27.43 -30.56 1.97
CA VAL A 131 28.37 -29.44 2.08
C VAL A 131 28.79 -29.26 3.55
N PRO A 132 30.07 -28.98 3.87
CA PRO A 132 30.59 -29.04 5.23
C PRO A 132 30.07 -27.94 6.13
N ASP A 133 30.00 -28.26 7.43
CA ASP A 133 29.61 -27.39 8.54
C ASP A 133 30.67 -26.30 8.77
N GLU A 134 30.51 -25.13 8.13
CA GLU A 134 31.36 -23.97 8.41
C GLU A 134 30.92 -23.27 9.71
N LYS A 135 31.83 -23.27 10.69
CA LYS A 135 31.67 -22.64 12.01
C LYS A 135 31.18 -21.18 11.92
N PRO A 136 30.23 -20.76 12.78
CA PRO A 136 29.49 -19.53 12.59
C PRO A 136 30.33 -18.29 12.91
N LYS A 137 30.57 -17.42 11.92
CA LYS A 137 30.98 -16.04 12.19
C LYS A 137 29.80 -15.28 12.84
N GLY A 138 30.03 -14.77 14.06
CA GLY A 138 29.06 -14.04 14.87
C GLY A 138 28.81 -12.65 14.30
N GLY A 139 27.63 -12.41 13.75
CA GLY A 139 27.22 -11.09 13.26
C GLY A 139 25.74 -11.08 12.89
N LEU A 140 25.06 -9.95 13.11
CA LEU A 140 23.64 -9.77 12.78
C LEU A 140 23.37 -10.05 11.29
N PHE A 141 24.31 -9.70 10.41
CA PHE A 141 24.25 -9.95 8.98
C PHE A 141 24.33 -11.45 8.62
N ALA A 142 25.18 -12.21 9.31
CA ALA A 142 25.29 -13.66 9.17
C ALA A 142 24.06 -14.38 9.73
N ARG A 143 23.46 -13.85 10.80
CA ARG A 143 22.18 -14.34 11.35
C ARG A 143 21.02 -14.07 10.40
N PHE A 144 20.99 -12.92 9.73
CA PHE A 144 19.97 -12.57 8.73
C PHE A 144 20.05 -13.44 7.47
N ARG A 145 21.27 -13.76 6.98
CA ARG A 145 21.47 -14.69 5.85
C ARG A 145 21.03 -16.12 6.15
N ARG A 146 21.02 -16.52 7.43
CA ARG A 146 20.57 -17.85 7.89
C ARG A 146 19.06 -17.95 8.10
N LEU A 147 18.33 -16.82 8.08
CA LEU A 147 16.88 -16.85 8.20
C LEU A 147 16.24 -17.47 6.94
N GLU A 148 15.20 -18.26 7.17
CA GLU A 148 14.35 -18.79 6.12
C GLU A 148 13.86 -17.65 5.20
N TYR A 149 13.84 -17.89 3.89
CA TYR A 149 13.57 -16.85 2.89
C TYR A 149 12.27 -16.07 3.16
N THR A 150 11.23 -16.76 3.65
CA THR A 150 9.95 -16.15 4.05
C THR A 150 10.14 -15.12 5.18
N LYS A 151 10.92 -15.44 6.21
CA LYS A 151 11.22 -14.52 7.33
C LYS A 151 12.06 -13.34 6.85
N ARG A 152 13.02 -13.58 5.94
CA ARG A 152 13.85 -12.54 5.34
C ARG A 152 13.01 -11.53 4.55
N ILE A 153 12.11 -12.02 3.70
CA ILE A 153 11.16 -11.17 2.95
C ILE A 153 10.29 -10.37 3.91
N LEU A 154 9.68 -11.00 4.91
CA LEU A 154 8.84 -10.31 5.90
C LEU A 154 9.57 -9.17 6.60
N ILE A 155 10.83 -9.38 7.01
CA ILE A 155 11.64 -8.34 7.64
C ILE A 155 11.96 -7.21 6.66
N LEU A 156 12.37 -7.52 5.42
CA LEU A 156 12.65 -6.49 4.41
C LEU A 156 11.42 -5.64 4.12
N VAL A 157 10.25 -6.26 4.06
CA VAL A 157 8.97 -5.56 3.85
C VAL A 157 8.60 -4.71 5.03
N ALA A 158 8.74 -5.23 6.26
CA ALA A 158 8.51 -4.46 7.46
C ALA A 158 9.43 -3.23 7.50
N ILE A 159 10.71 -3.37 7.14
CA ILE A 159 11.64 -2.24 7.04
C ILE A 159 11.20 -1.26 5.95
N ALA A 160 10.84 -1.75 4.75
CA ALA A 160 10.38 -0.90 3.66
C ALA A 160 9.10 -0.13 4.01
N MET A 161 8.14 -0.77 4.67
CA MET A 161 6.91 -0.13 5.16
C MET A 161 7.22 0.89 6.26
N SER A 162 8.06 0.55 7.23
CA SER A 162 8.48 1.49 8.28
C SER A 162 9.21 2.69 7.70
N PHE A 163 10.07 2.48 6.70
CA PHE A 163 10.77 3.55 6.00
C PHE A 163 9.80 4.43 5.19
N GLN A 164 8.84 3.84 4.50
CA GLN A 164 7.78 4.56 3.80
C GLN A 164 6.97 5.44 4.76
N ILE A 165 6.53 4.88 5.89
CA ILE A 165 5.78 5.61 6.92
C ILE A 165 6.65 6.71 7.53
N PHE A 166 7.91 6.41 7.82
CA PHE A 166 8.87 7.39 8.32
C PHE A 166 9.06 8.56 7.35
N LEU A 167 9.26 8.30 6.06
CA LEU A 167 9.34 9.36 5.04
C LEU A 167 8.04 10.17 4.95
N THR A 168 6.90 9.51 5.04
CA THR A 168 5.58 10.16 5.05
C THR A 168 5.44 11.09 6.27
N ILE A 169 5.80 10.63 7.46
CA ILE A 169 5.81 11.44 8.69
C ILE A 169 6.80 12.61 8.53
N LEU A 170 8.01 12.33 8.07
CA LEU A 170 9.08 13.32 7.92
C LEU A 170 8.65 14.45 6.99
N LEU A 171 8.10 14.11 5.83
CA LEU A 171 7.60 15.08 4.86
C LEU A 171 6.40 15.87 5.39
N TRP A 172 5.53 15.24 6.18
CA TRP A 172 4.42 15.93 6.84
C TRP A 172 4.93 16.96 7.87
N VAL A 173 5.84 16.56 8.77
CA VAL A 173 6.40 17.42 9.83
C VAL A 173 7.23 18.57 9.28
N ILE A 174 8.05 18.31 8.25
CA ILE A 174 8.96 19.31 7.67
C ILE A 174 8.20 20.35 6.82
N SER A 175 7.05 19.97 6.24
CA SER A 175 6.32 20.83 5.33
C SER A 175 5.46 21.84 6.09
N ARG A 176 5.70 23.13 5.82
CA ARG A 176 4.87 24.23 6.32
C ARG A 176 3.50 24.29 5.61
N LYS A 177 3.26 23.38 4.66
CA LYS A 177 1.96 23.12 4.03
C LYS A 177 0.89 22.66 5.03
N TRP A 178 1.30 21.94 6.07
CA TRP A 178 0.41 21.30 7.06
C TRP A 178 0.50 21.96 8.45
N HIS A 179 1.46 22.88 8.64
CA HIS A 179 1.75 23.52 9.91
C HIS A 179 1.85 25.03 9.73
N SER A 180 1.06 25.81 10.48
CA SER A 180 1.05 27.28 10.37
C SER A 180 2.27 27.95 11.02
N SER A 181 2.90 27.31 12.00
CA SER A 181 3.96 27.90 12.83
C SER A 181 5.38 27.47 12.47
N TRP A 182 5.58 26.25 11.95
CA TRP A 182 6.92 25.69 11.69
C TRP A 182 6.97 24.89 10.39
N GLY A 183 8.18 24.68 9.88
CA GLY A 183 8.44 23.97 8.61
C GLY A 183 9.38 24.75 7.70
N ILE A 184 9.72 24.18 6.55
CA ILE A 184 10.63 24.80 5.58
C ILE A 184 9.93 25.98 4.88
N PRO A 185 10.49 27.21 4.96
CA PRO A 185 9.98 28.36 4.23
C PRO A 185 9.94 28.09 2.72
N GLY A 186 8.83 28.45 2.07
CA GLY A 186 8.60 28.18 0.64
C GLY A 186 7.78 26.94 0.32
N THR A 187 7.43 26.12 1.34
CA THR A 187 6.43 25.03 1.20
C THR A 187 5.02 25.45 1.63
N GLU A 188 4.84 26.74 1.92
CA GLU A 188 3.62 27.32 2.47
C GLU A 188 2.51 27.43 1.43
N VAL A 189 1.28 27.25 1.87
CA VAL A 189 0.10 27.48 1.05
C VAL A 189 -0.62 28.72 1.58
N THR A 190 -0.66 29.77 0.77
CA THR A 190 -1.29 31.05 1.12
C THR A 190 -2.64 31.22 0.42
N GLY A 191 -3.55 31.95 1.07
CA GLY A 191 -4.90 32.23 0.58
C GLY A 191 -5.96 32.09 1.67
N THR A 192 -7.24 32.14 1.27
CA THR A 192 -8.38 31.79 2.13
C THR A 192 -8.34 30.30 2.51
N PRO A 193 -9.04 29.85 3.59
CA PRO A 193 -9.03 28.44 3.98
C PRO A 193 -9.45 27.47 2.87
N SER A 194 -10.38 27.87 2.00
CA SER A 194 -10.82 27.08 0.84
C SER A 194 -9.76 27.05 -0.28
N GLU A 195 -9.07 28.17 -0.54
CA GLU A 195 -7.93 28.21 -1.46
C GLU A 195 -6.75 27.36 -0.96
N GLN A 196 -6.50 27.39 0.35
CA GLN A 196 -5.47 26.57 0.98
C GLN A 196 -5.79 25.09 0.83
N ALA A 197 -7.03 24.67 1.10
CA ALA A 197 -7.46 23.29 0.91
C ALA A 197 -7.34 22.82 -0.56
N ALA A 198 -7.71 23.67 -1.52
CA ALA A 198 -7.59 23.36 -2.95
C ALA A 198 -6.13 23.18 -3.38
N LYS A 199 -5.24 24.11 -2.99
CA LYS A 199 -3.79 24.05 -3.24
C LYS A 199 -3.07 22.98 -2.41
N GLN A 200 -3.66 22.55 -1.29
CA GLN A 200 -3.13 21.43 -0.52
C GLN A 200 -3.27 20.12 -1.29
N GLY A 201 -4.33 20.01 -2.10
CA GLY A 201 -4.61 18.86 -2.94
C GLY A 201 -3.80 18.75 -4.23
N THR A 202 -3.07 19.79 -4.67
CA THR A 202 -2.21 19.76 -5.86
C THR A 202 -0.82 19.17 -5.56
N GLY A 203 -0.18 18.61 -6.60
CA GLY A 203 1.10 17.91 -6.50
C GLY A 203 1.02 16.38 -6.35
N TRP A 204 -0.17 15.80 -6.46
CA TRP A 204 -0.42 14.35 -6.61
C TRP A 204 -0.77 13.96 -8.05
N GLU A 205 -0.51 14.87 -8.98
CA GLU A 205 -0.80 14.73 -10.40
C GLU A 205 0.18 13.71 -10.98
N TRP A 206 -0.36 12.57 -11.39
CA TRP A 206 0.28 11.53 -12.18
C TRP A 206 -0.13 11.63 -13.65
#